data_AF-A0A520KUK3-F1
#
_entry.id   AF-A0A520KUK3-F1
#
_cell.length_a   1.000
_cell.length_b   1.000
_cell.length_c   1.000
_cell.angle_alpha   90.00
_cell.angle_beta   90.00
_cell.angle_gamma   90.00
#
_symmetry.space_group_name_H-M   'P 1'
#
loop_
_entity.id
_entity.type
_entity.pdbx_description
1 polymer ?
#
loop_
_entity_poly.entity_id
_entity_poly.type
_entity_poly.pdbx_seq_one_letter_code
_entity_poly.pdbx_strand_id
1 'polypeptide(L)'
;MHLTREEERIYNGELGWGKKKAMEILVTIGDIFGAEKLIEIKNAHVSGVSYKTIGDAGLEFIENLSSRVSVETTLNPIGLDRERWREMKIDPLFAEKQFQVLSAYKKLGINDVCTCTPYYLEDTSNQRFETRKSKICD
;
A
#
# COMPACT_ATOMS: atom_id res chain seq x y z
N MET A 1 -0.98 14.37 17.68
CA MET A 1 -1.17 12.91 17.63
C MET A 1 -0.76 12.23 18.93
N HIS A 2 -1.48 11.20 19.38
CA HIS A 2 -1.01 10.22 20.35
C HIS A 2 -0.58 8.94 19.63
N LEU A 3 0.67 8.54 19.82
CA LEU A 3 1.25 7.33 19.26
C LEU A 3 1.43 6.28 20.35
N THR A 4 1.26 5.02 19.98
CA THR A 4 1.67 3.87 20.79
C THR A 4 3.20 3.77 20.84
N ARG A 5 3.73 3.02 21.80
CA ARG A 5 5.18 2.78 21.90
C ARG A 5 5.77 2.19 20.62
N GLU A 6 5.03 1.33 19.91
CA GLU A 6 5.51 0.77 18.65
C GLU A 6 5.56 1.82 17.54
N GLU A 7 4.52 2.64 17.42
CA GLU A 7 4.46 3.73 16.43
C GLU A 7 5.53 4.79 16.70
N GLU A 8 5.80 5.11 17.97
CA GLU A 8 6.90 6.01 18.36
C GLU A 8 8.26 5.45 17.92
N ARG A 9 8.52 4.16 18.13
CA ARG A 9 9.76 3.51 17.68
C ARG A 9 9.90 3.55 16.16
N ILE A 10 8.81 3.37 15.41
CA ILE A 10 8.81 3.52 13.96
C ILE A 10 9.12 4.97 13.57
N TYR A 11 8.44 5.94 14.17
CA TYR A 11 8.62 7.37 13.91
C TYR A 11 10.05 7.84 14.20
N ASN A 12 10.67 7.30 15.25
CA ASN A 12 12.07 7.56 15.61
C ASN A 12 13.08 6.86 14.68
N GLY A 13 12.63 5.93 13.84
CA GLY A 13 13.45 5.27 12.83
C GLY A 13 14.07 3.94 13.25
N GLU A 14 13.68 3.39 14.39
CA GLU A 14 14.23 2.13 14.90
C GLU A 14 13.91 0.93 13.99
N LEU A 15 12.88 1.03 13.16
CA LEU A 15 12.45 -0.02 12.23
C LEU A 15 12.84 0.26 10.77
N GLY A 16 13.83 1.14 10.55
CA GLY A 16 14.38 1.44 9.24
C GLY A 16 13.69 2.60 8.52
N TRP A 17 14.37 3.08 7.47
CA TRP A 17 14.02 4.33 6.79
C TRP A 17 12.63 4.32 6.14
N GLY A 18 12.27 3.25 5.41
CA GLY A 18 10.96 3.18 4.74
C GLY A 18 9.78 3.27 5.70
N LYS A 19 9.83 2.52 6.81
CA LYS A 19 8.79 2.57 7.85
C LYS A 19 8.76 3.91 8.56
N LYS A 20 9.91 4.49 8.86
CA LYS A 20 10.02 5.85 9.41
C LYS A 20 9.31 6.85 8.51
N LYS A 21 9.64 6.84 7.21
CA LYS A 21 9.11 7.82 6.26
C LYS A 21 7.59 7.70 6.11
N ALA A 22 7.07 6.47 6.08
CA ALA A 22 5.63 6.22 6.07
C ALA A 22 4.95 6.77 7.34
N MET A 23 5.52 6.53 8.52
CA MET A 23 4.97 7.03 9.79
C MET A 23 5.01 8.55 9.89
N GLU A 24 6.10 9.20 9.45
CA GLU A 24 6.20 10.66 9.36
C GLU A 24 5.04 11.25 8.54
N ILE A 25 4.72 10.64 7.40
CA ILE A 25 3.61 11.07 6.54
C ILE A 25 2.28 10.92 7.27
N LEU A 26 2.02 9.76 7.90
CA LEU A 26 0.78 9.51 8.63
C LEU A 26 0.58 10.48 9.79
N VAL A 27 1.61 10.70 10.60
CA VAL A 27 1.59 11.65 11.73
C VAL A 27 1.34 13.07 11.23
N THR A 28 2.05 13.49 10.17
CA THR A 28 1.90 14.84 9.59
C THR A 28 0.46 15.06 9.09
N ILE A 29 -0.10 14.11 8.35
CA ILE A 29 -1.48 14.17 7.86
C ILE A 29 -2.43 14.26 9.06
N GLY A 30 -2.25 13.38 10.03
CA GLY A 30 -3.12 13.36 11.19
C GLY A 30 -3.04 14.66 12.01
N ASP A 31 -1.88 15.27 12.17
CA ASP A 31 -1.72 16.54 12.89
C ASP A 31 -2.39 17.69 12.12
N ILE A 32 -2.29 17.72 10.78
CA ILE A 32 -3.00 18.69 9.93
C ILE A 32 -4.52 18.61 10.14
N PHE A 33 -5.06 17.40 10.27
CA PHE A 33 -6.50 17.19 10.46
C PHE A 33 -6.94 17.15 11.94
N GLY A 34 -6.02 17.36 12.90
CA GLY A 34 -6.32 17.32 14.32
C GLY A 34 -6.74 15.92 14.83
N ALA A 35 -6.28 14.86 14.18
CA ALA A 35 -6.56 13.50 14.59
C ALA A 35 -5.87 13.17 15.92
N GLU A 36 -6.64 12.59 16.85
CA GLU A 36 -6.13 12.24 18.18
C GLU A 36 -5.14 11.08 18.12
N LYS A 37 -5.39 10.06 17.29
CA LYS A 37 -4.59 8.83 17.18
C LYS A 37 -4.74 8.17 15.80
N LEU A 38 -3.83 7.26 15.48
CA LEU A 38 -3.97 6.36 14.34
C LEU A 38 -4.96 5.23 14.64
N ILE A 39 -5.58 4.68 13.59
CA ILE A 39 -6.48 3.53 13.68
C ILE A 39 -5.85 2.37 12.93
N GLU A 40 -5.74 1.23 13.61
CA GLU A 40 -5.21 0.00 13.02
C GLU A 40 -6.12 -0.51 11.90
N ILE A 41 -5.51 -0.88 10.78
CA ILE A 41 -6.17 -1.50 9.64
C ILE A 41 -5.75 -2.97 9.54
N LYS A 42 -6.60 -3.81 8.93
CA LYS A 42 -6.28 -5.21 8.65
C LYS A 42 -5.73 -5.43 7.25
N ASN A 43 -6.15 -4.61 6.29
CA ASN A 43 -5.85 -4.75 4.87
C ASN A 43 -5.62 -3.37 4.23
N ALA A 44 -4.78 -3.32 3.20
CA ALA A 44 -4.54 -2.11 2.39
C ALA A 44 -4.63 -2.40 0.88
N HIS A 45 -4.99 -1.39 0.10
CA HIS A 45 -5.02 -1.47 -1.36
C HIS A 45 -4.23 -0.30 -1.96
N VAL A 46 -3.15 -0.60 -2.67
CA VAL A 46 -2.24 0.41 -3.20
C VAL A 46 -2.71 0.89 -4.57
N SER A 47 -2.96 2.19 -4.65
CA SER A 47 -3.20 2.92 -5.89
C SER A 47 -1.90 3.48 -6.48
N GLY A 48 -1.94 3.98 -7.72
CA GLY A 48 -0.78 4.61 -8.34
C GLY A 48 0.33 3.62 -8.76
N VAL A 49 -0.05 2.43 -9.20
CA VAL A 49 0.91 1.34 -9.53
C VAL A 49 1.39 1.37 -10.99
N SER A 50 0.91 2.32 -11.78
CA SER A 50 1.28 2.42 -13.18
C SER A 50 2.58 3.21 -13.34
N TYR A 51 3.50 2.70 -14.16
CA TYR A 51 4.70 3.45 -14.54
C TYR A 51 4.34 4.80 -15.18
N LYS A 52 3.21 4.89 -15.88
CA LYS A 52 2.71 6.13 -16.47
C LYS A 52 2.47 7.23 -15.44
N THR A 53 2.04 6.87 -14.23
CA THR A 53 1.71 7.83 -13.17
C THR A 53 2.90 8.15 -12.27
N ILE A 54 3.79 7.18 -12.04
CA ILE A 54 4.88 7.34 -11.06
C ILE A 54 6.24 7.66 -11.70
N GLY A 55 6.43 7.31 -12.97
CA GLY A 55 7.69 7.49 -13.69
C GLY A 55 8.90 6.84 -13.01
N ASP A 56 10.10 7.23 -13.45
CA ASP A 56 11.35 6.74 -12.88
C ASP A 56 11.52 7.13 -11.40
N ALA A 57 11.15 8.35 -11.02
CA ALA A 57 11.27 8.83 -9.65
C ALA A 57 10.44 7.99 -8.67
N GLY A 58 9.23 7.59 -9.04
CA GLY A 58 8.41 6.73 -8.21
C GLY A 58 8.90 5.29 -8.17
N LEU A 59 9.41 4.76 -9.28
CA LEU A 59 10.06 3.44 -9.29
C LEU A 59 11.26 3.41 -8.34
N GLU A 60 12.17 4.38 -8.46
CA GLU A 60 13.34 4.53 -7.60
C GLU A 60 12.95 4.68 -6.13
N PHE A 61 11.91 5.47 -5.85
CA PHE A 61 11.40 5.63 -4.49
C PHE A 61 10.93 4.30 -3.89
N ILE A 62 10.15 3.51 -4.64
CA ILE A 62 9.63 2.20 -4.18
C ILE A 62 10.79 1.23 -3.94
N GLU A 63 11.77 1.19 -4.84
CA GLU A 63 12.94 0.31 -4.72
C GLU A 63 13.79 0.66 -3.48
N ASN A 64 13.86 1.93 -3.11
CA ASN A 64 14.66 2.41 -1.97
C ASN A 64 13.98 2.24 -0.61
N LEU A 65 12.67 1.99 -0.54
CA LEU A 65 11.96 1.84 0.74
C LEU A 65 12.57 0.78 1.67
N SER A 66 13.21 -0.26 1.12
CA SER A 66 13.94 -1.30 1.87
C SER A 66 13.16 -1.84 3.08
N SER A 67 11.84 -1.97 2.94
CA SER A 67 10.91 -2.35 3.99
C SER A 67 9.91 -3.39 3.49
N ARG A 68 9.12 -3.98 4.39
CA ARG A 68 7.98 -4.82 4.00
C ARG A 68 6.68 -4.25 4.55
N VAL A 69 5.59 -4.50 3.83
CA VAL A 69 4.24 -4.16 4.31
C VAL A 69 3.92 -4.88 5.62
N SER A 70 3.16 -4.22 6.48
CA SER A 70 2.79 -4.73 7.81
C SER A 70 1.43 -5.45 7.84
N VAL A 71 0.63 -5.28 6.79
CA VAL A 71 -0.71 -5.86 6.64
C VAL A 71 -0.86 -6.46 5.25
N GLU A 72 -1.84 -7.34 5.07
CA GLU A 72 -2.14 -7.85 3.73
C GLU A 72 -2.46 -6.67 2.80
N THR A 73 -1.73 -6.63 1.69
CA THR A 73 -1.76 -5.50 0.77
C THR A 73 -1.91 -6.01 -0.64
N THR A 74 -2.81 -5.40 -1.40
CA THR A 74 -3.07 -5.72 -2.82
C THR A 74 -2.77 -4.53 -3.72
N LEU A 75 -2.58 -4.77 -5.02
CA LEU A 75 -2.36 -3.73 -6.03
C LEU A 75 -3.59 -3.48 -6.89
N ASN A 76 -3.81 -2.21 -7.24
CA ASN A 76 -4.70 -1.82 -8.34
C ASN A 76 -4.18 -2.39 -9.68
N PRO A 77 -4.94 -2.36 -10.79
CA PRO A 77 -4.43 -2.74 -12.11
C PRO A 77 -3.23 -1.87 -12.52
N ILE A 78 -2.26 -2.52 -13.15
CA ILE A 78 -1.08 -1.87 -13.71
C ILE A 78 -1.37 -1.26 -15.08
N GLY A 79 -0.44 -0.45 -15.59
CA GLY A 79 -0.61 0.27 -16.86
C GLY A 79 -0.59 -0.59 -18.14
N LEU A 80 -0.63 -1.91 -18.03
CA LEU A 80 -0.64 -2.83 -19.17
C LEU A 80 -1.31 -4.17 -18.83
N ASP A 81 -1.74 -4.88 -19.86
CA ASP A 81 -2.07 -6.30 -19.77
C ASP A 81 -0.79 -7.14 -19.79
N ARG A 82 -0.60 -8.02 -18.79
CA ARG A 82 0.67 -8.75 -18.61
C ARG A 82 1.00 -9.69 -19.75
N GLU A 83 -0.01 -10.26 -20.39
CA GLU A 83 0.15 -11.27 -21.43
C GLU A 83 0.04 -10.64 -22.82
N ARG A 84 -0.86 -9.67 -22.97
CA ARG A 84 -1.28 -9.14 -24.27
C ARG A 84 -0.73 -7.77 -24.62
N TRP A 85 0.12 -7.17 -23.78
CA TRP A 85 0.66 -5.82 -24.05
C TRP A 85 1.32 -5.67 -25.43
N ARG A 86 1.92 -6.74 -25.97
CA ARG A 86 2.49 -6.76 -27.33
C ARG A 86 1.42 -6.67 -28.41
N GLU A 87 0.34 -7.43 -28.29
CA GLU A 87 -0.82 -7.36 -29.20
C GLU A 87 -1.47 -5.97 -29.15
N MET A 88 -1.48 -5.37 -27.96
CA MET A 88 -1.97 -4.02 -27.72
C MET A 88 -1.00 -2.92 -28.20
N LYS A 89 0.14 -3.29 -28.79
CA LYS A 89 1.18 -2.39 -29.31
C LYS A 89 1.69 -1.40 -28.25
N ILE A 90 1.76 -1.84 -26.99
CA ILE A 90 2.39 -1.08 -25.92
C ILE A 90 3.89 -1.02 -26.18
N ASP A 91 4.49 0.15 -25.96
CA ASP A 91 5.93 0.38 -26.09
C ASP A 91 6.72 -0.62 -25.21
N PRO A 92 7.66 -1.40 -25.77
CA PRO A 92 8.51 -2.31 -25.00
C PRO A 92 9.24 -1.65 -23.84
N LEU A 93 9.69 -0.39 -23.97
CA LEU A 93 10.36 0.33 -22.88
C LEU A 93 9.41 0.63 -21.73
N PHE A 94 8.18 1.02 -22.06
CA PHE A 94 7.13 1.20 -21.05
C PHE A 94 6.80 -0.12 -20.35
N ALA A 95 6.69 -1.21 -21.11
CA ALA A 95 6.38 -2.52 -20.56
C ALA A 95 7.46 -2.99 -19.59
N GLU A 96 8.74 -2.88 -19.98
CA GLU A 96 9.88 -3.19 -19.12
C GLU A 96 9.81 -2.43 -17.79
N LYS A 97 9.64 -1.10 -17.85
CA LYS A 97 9.53 -0.25 -16.66
C LYS A 97 8.33 -0.62 -15.80
N GLN A 98 7.18 -0.91 -16.41
CA GLN A 98 6.00 -1.34 -15.67
C GLN A 98 6.18 -2.69 -14.97
N PHE A 99 6.94 -3.62 -15.55
CA PHE A 99 7.31 -4.88 -14.87
C PHE A 99 8.35 -4.67 -13.76
N GLN A 100 9.26 -3.71 -13.90
CA GLN A 100 10.16 -3.30 -12.81
C GLN A 100 9.37 -2.76 -11.61
N VAL A 101 8.37 -1.88 -11.85
CA VAL A 101 7.46 -1.40 -10.79
C VAL A 101 6.75 -2.56 -10.08
N LEU A 102 6.24 -3.53 -10.84
CA LEU A 102 5.59 -4.71 -10.26
C LEU A 102 6.55 -5.53 -9.39
N SER A 103 7.79 -5.74 -9.87
CA SER A 103 8.84 -6.43 -9.12
C SER A 103 9.22 -5.70 -7.83
N ALA A 104 9.31 -4.37 -7.87
CA ALA A 104 9.60 -3.56 -6.70
C ALA A 104 8.51 -3.71 -5.63
N TYR A 105 7.22 -3.63 -6.00
CA TYR A 105 6.13 -3.88 -5.06
C TYR A 105 6.11 -5.31 -4.50
N LYS A 106 6.43 -6.34 -5.31
CA LYS A 106 6.56 -7.72 -4.82
C LYS A 106 7.64 -7.86 -3.76
N LYS A 107 8.79 -7.18 -3.91
CA LYS A 107 9.86 -7.17 -2.90
C LYS A 107 9.42 -6.57 -1.57
N LEU A 108 8.48 -5.61 -1.59
CA LEU A 108 7.86 -5.07 -0.37
C LEU A 108 6.86 -6.06 0.28
N GLY A 109 6.59 -7.21 -0.35
CA GLY A 109 5.65 -8.22 0.14
C GLY A 109 4.19 -7.98 -0.25
N ILE A 110 3.93 -7.17 -1.27
CA ILE A 110 2.58 -6.87 -1.73
C ILE A 110 2.09 -7.95 -2.71
N ASN A 111 0.83 -8.34 -2.58
CA ASN A 111 0.17 -9.29 -3.46
C ASN A 111 -0.16 -8.63 -4.82
N ASP A 112 0.31 -9.25 -5.90
CA ASP A 112 0.24 -8.70 -7.26
C ASP A 112 -1.02 -9.13 -8.03
N VAL A 113 -2.16 -9.30 -7.37
CA VAL A 113 -3.41 -9.66 -8.05
C VAL A 113 -3.84 -8.63 -9.10
N CYS A 114 -3.43 -7.36 -8.95
CA CYS A 114 -3.69 -6.27 -9.90
C CYS A 114 -5.16 -6.14 -10.31
N THR A 115 -6.02 -5.87 -9.33
CA THR A 115 -7.47 -5.76 -9.51
C THR A 115 -7.99 -4.46 -8.92
N CYS A 116 -9.01 -3.86 -9.55
CA CYS A 116 -9.74 -2.72 -8.99
C CYS A 116 -10.85 -3.17 -8.03
N THR A 117 -11.11 -4.48 -7.92
CA THR A 117 -12.13 -5.05 -7.05
C THR A 117 -11.50 -6.03 -6.04
N PRO A 118 -10.62 -5.54 -5.15
CA PRO A 118 -9.91 -6.39 -4.18
C PRO A 118 -10.85 -7.05 -3.16
N TYR A 119 -12.05 -6.50 -2.96
CA TYR A 119 -13.06 -7.01 -2.02
C TYR A 119 -13.61 -8.39 -2.40
N TYR A 120 -13.47 -8.82 -3.65
CA TYR A 120 -13.87 -10.16 -4.09
C TYR A 120 -12.77 -11.22 -3.89
N LEU A 121 -11.60 -10.82 -3.39
CA LEU A 121 -10.50 -11.74 -3.11
C LEU A 121 -10.63 -12.40 -1.74
N GLU A 122 -11.34 -11.77 -0.80
CA GLU A 122 -11.64 -12.35 0.50
C GLU A 122 -12.79 -13.34 0.40
N ASP A 123 -12.58 -14.56 0.90
CA ASP A 123 -13.69 -15.43 1.26
C ASP A 123 -14.39 -14.84 2.49
N THR A 124 -15.56 -14.23 2.26
CA THR A 124 -16.42 -13.64 3.30
C THR A 124 -16.90 -14.65 4.37
N SER A 125 -16.64 -15.96 4.19
CA SER A 125 -17.06 -17.03 5.11
C SER A 125 -16.43 -16.95 6.51
N ASN A 126 -15.33 -16.21 6.69
CA ASN A 126 -14.57 -16.18 7.95
C ASN A 126 -14.62 -14.81 8.68
N GLN A 127 -15.47 -13.88 8.23
CA GLN A 127 -15.70 -12.63 8.94
C GLN A 127 -16.62 -12.88 10.15
N ARG A 128 -16.04 -13.33 11.27
CA ARG A 128 -16.67 -13.12 12.58
C ARG A 128 -16.69 -11.62 12.85
N PHE A 129 -17.77 -10.97 12.46
CA PHE A 129 -18.12 -9.68 13.01
C PHE A 129 -18.34 -9.88 14.52
N GLU A 130 -17.30 -9.68 15.32
CA GLU A 130 -17.51 -9.36 16.74
C GLU A 130 -18.22 -8.02 16.78
N THR A 131 -19.55 -8.08 16.75
CA THR A 131 -20.38 -6.95 17.13
C THR A 131 -20.09 -6.67 18.61
N ARG A 132 -19.07 -5.86 18.90
CA ARG A 132 -19.10 -5.07 20.13
C ARG A 132 -20.34 -4.20 19.97
N LYS A 133 -21.40 -4.54 20.68
CA LYS A 133 -22.57 -3.67 20.87
C LYS A 133 -22.08 -2.38 21.51
N SER A 134 -21.56 -1.43 20.72
CA SER A 134 -21.50 -0.05 21.15
C SER A 134 -22.95 0.43 21.15
N LYS A 135 -23.53 0.50 22.34
CA LYS A 135 -24.67 1.39 22.60
C LYS A 135 -24.23 2.78 22.13
N ILE A 136 -24.72 3.18 20.97
CA ILE A 136 -24.67 4.53 20.46
C ILE A 136 -26.13 4.91 20.24
N CYS A 137 -26.49 6.07 20.77
CA CYS A 137 -27.81 6.71 20.85
C CYS A 137 -28.65 6.31 22.08
N ASP A 138 -28.41 7.00 23.19
CA ASP A 138 -29.50 7.71 23.90
C ASP A 138 -29.48 9.17 23.41
#